data_AF-A0A8J4M5G8-F1
#
_entry.id   AF-A0A8J4M5G8-F1
#
_cell.length_a   1.000
_cell.length_b   1.000
_cell.length_c   1.000
_cell.angle_alpha   90.00
_cell.angle_beta   90.00
_cell.angle_gamma   90.00
#
_symmetry.space_group_name_H-M   'P 1'
#
loop_
_entity.id
_entity.type
_entity.pdbx_description
1 polymer ?
#
loop_
_entity_poly.entity_id
_entity_poly.type
_entity_poly.pdbx_seq_one_letter_code
_entity_poly.pdbx_strand_id
1 'polypeptide(L)'
;MKDAPGASKVARNSEGKLIERPLSPHLQIYRPQISSALSIFHRITGVGLGLGTLLLVWWLAASAGSDADYAAAVGFIGSPLGLLLLFGWTAALVYHFLNGIRHLAWDAGWGFDLPTAHASGRMVLVGTAALTVLVWIIGLIVW
;
A
#
# COMPACT_ATOMS: atom_id res chain seq x y z
N MET A 1 30.55 9.32 -27.72
CA MET A 1 31.08 9.15 -26.35
C MET A 1 29.97 8.49 -25.55
N LYS A 2 30.11 7.23 -25.12
CA LYS A 2 29.06 6.56 -24.32
C LYS A 2 29.05 7.19 -22.92
N ASP A 3 27.88 7.54 -22.44
CA ASP A 3 27.63 8.24 -21.18
C ASP A 3 28.27 7.47 -20.01
N ALA A 4 28.82 8.19 -19.03
CA ALA A 4 29.60 7.62 -17.92
C ALA A 4 28.97 6.42 -17.17
N PRO A 5 27.63 6.31 -16.99
CA PRO A 5 27.01 5.13 -16.36
C PRO A 5 27.13 3.84 -17.18
N GLY A 6 27.20 3.94 -18.51
CA GLY A 6 27.34 2.79 -19.41
C GLY A 6 28.74 2.17 -19.35
N ALA A 7 29.75 2.95 -18.99
CA ALA A 7 31.14 2.47 -18.91
C ALA A 7 31.36 1.46 -17.76
N SER A 8 30.62 1.58 -16.65
CA SER A 8 30.71 0.65 -15.51
C SER A 8 30.08 -0.72 -15.81
N LYS A 9 29.18 -0.81 -16.79
CA LYS A 9 28.50 -2.05 -17.17
C LYS A 9 29.29 -2.88 -18.16
N VAL A 10 30.41 -2.38 -18.67
CA VAL A 10 31.26 -3.10 -19.61
C VAL A 10 32.45 -3.69 -18.86
N ALA A 11 32.60 -5.00 -18.90
CA ALA A 11 33.81 -5.72 -18.44
C ALA A 11 34.58 -6.27 -19.64
N ARG A 12 35.82 -6.67 -19.43
CA ARG A 12 36.52 -7.59 -20.35
C ARG A 12 36.35 -9.02 -19.84
N ASN A 13 36.04 -9.96 -20.73
CA ASN A 13 36.11 -11.38 -20.41
C ASN A 13 37.58 -11.86 -20.40
N SER A 14 37.81 -13.16 -20.16
CA SER A 14 39.15 -13.79 -20.16
C SER A 14 39.91 -13.65 -21.49
N GLU A 15 39.20 -13.38 -22.58
CA GLU A 15 39.76 -13.18 -23.93
C GLU A 15 39.99 -11.69 -24.27
N GLY A 16 39.71 -10.79 -23.32
CA GLY A 16 39.84 -9.35 -23.51
C GLY A 16 38.69 -8.69 -24.27
N LYS A 17 37.64 -9.45 -24.65
CA LYS A 17 36.44 -8.94 -25.33
C LYS A 17 35.56 -8.16 -24.35
N LEU A 18 35.07 -7.01 -24.81
CA LEU A 18 34.10 -6.21 -24.05
C LEU A 18 32.75 -6.95 -23.97
N ILE A 19 32.28 -7.21 -22.76
CA ILE A 19 31.00 -7.85 -22.46
C ILE A 19 30.18 -6.96 -21.52
N GLU A 20 28.85 -7.04 -21.62
CA GLU A 20 27.96 -6.42 -20.65
C GLU A 20 27.88 -7.29 -19.38
N ARG A 21 28.08 -6.66 -18.22
CA ARG A 21 28.03 -7.35 -16.92
C ARG A 21 26.59 -7.76 -16.61
N PRO A 22 26.34 -9.02 -16.23
CA PRO A 22 25.01 -9.43 -15.82
C PRO A 22 24.59 -8.72 -14.54
N LEU A 23 23.30 -8.46 -14.39
CA LEU A 23 22.74 -7.94 -13.14
C LEU A 23 22.81 -9.04 -12.07
N SER A 24 23.37 -8.73 -10.90
CA SER A 24 23.37 -9.66 -9.77
C SER A 24 21.92 -9.96 -9.35
N PRO A 25 21.59 -11.22 -9.00
CA PRO A 25 20.26 -11.54 -8.48
C PRO A 25 19.93 -10.71 -7.23
N HIS A 26 18.66 -10.34 -7.05
CA HIS A 26 18.22 -9.42 -6.01
C HIS A 26 16.96 -9.93 -5.28
N LEU A 27 15.78 -9.41 -5.61
CA LEU A 27 14.47 -9.80 -5.05
C LEU A 27 14.23 -11.32 -5.02
N GLN A 28 14.69 -12.06 -6.03
CA GLN A 28 14.49 -13.51 -6.11
C GLN A 28 15.28 -14.30 -5.05
N ILE A 29 16.38 -13.75 -4.55
CA ILE A 29 17.26 -14.42 -3.57
C ILE A 29 17.21 -13.76 -2.19
N TYR A 30 16.65 -12.56 -2.08
CA TYR A 30 16.61 -11.80 -0.85
C TYR A 30 15.55 -12.33 0.12
N ARG A 31 15.88 -12.45 1.40
CA ARG A 31 14.93 -12.90 2.43
C ARG A 31 13.98 -11.76 2.79
N PRO A 32 12.65 -11.91 2.63
CA PRO A 32 11.71 -10.87 3.01
C PRO A 32 11.77 -10.57 4.52
N GLN A 33 11.73 -9.30 4.89
CA GLN A 33 11.58 -8.84 6.27
C GLN A 33 10.22 -8.18 6.44
N ILE A 34 9.71 -8.17 7.67
CA ILE A 34 8.46 -7.48 7.98
C ILE A 34 8.53 -5.99 7.61
N SER A 35 9.68 -5.33 7.80
CA SER A 35 9.86 -3.92 7.46
C SER A 35 9.75 -3.66 5.96
N SER A 36 10.37 -4.51 5.12
CA SER A 36 10.30 -4.38 3.66
C SER A 36 8.89 -4.68 3.14
N ALA A 37 8.23 -5.72 3.67
CA ALA A 37 6.83 -6.02 3.34
C ALA A 37 5.91 -4.84 3.69
N LEU A 38 5.99 -4.29 4.91
CA LEU A 38 5.15 -3.17 5.34
C LEU A 38 5.35 -1.93 4.46
N SER A 39 6.59 -1.64 4.05
CA SER A 39 6.89 -0.54 3.12
C SER A 39 6.26 -0.74 1.73
N ILE A 40 6.28 -1.97 1.21
CA ILE A 40 5.62 -2.29 -0.07
C ILE A 40 4.10 -2.14 0.08
N PHE A 41 3.51 -2.69 1.13
CA PHE A 41 2.08 -2.56 1.39
C PHE A 41 1.65 -1.10 1.62
N HIS A 42 2.49 -0.25 2.19
CA HIS A 42 2.18 1.18 2.35
C HIS A 42 2.02 1.87 0.98
N ARG A 43 2.88 1.52 0.02
CA ARG A 43 2.77 2.01 -1.36
C ARG A 43 1.54 1.44 -2.07
N ILE A 44 1.31 0.14 -1.97
CA ILE A 44 0.14 -0.52 -2.59
C ILE A 44 -1.17 0.07 -2.05
N THR A 45 -1.29 0.19 -0.72
CA THR A 45 -2.48 0.80 -0.09
C THR A 45 -2.62 2.27 -0.46
N GLY A 46 -1.54 3.05 -0.57
CA GLY A 46 -1.61 4.44 -1.04
C GLY A 46 -2.18 4.57 -2.45
N VAL A 47 -1.72 3.72 -3.38
CA VAL A 47 -2.27 3.66 -4.76
C VAL A 47 -3.73 3.20 -4.73
N GLY A 48 -4.03 2.15 -3.99
CA GLY A 48 -5.40 1.62 -3.85
C GLY A 48 -6.37 2.65 -3.26
N LEU A 49 -5.91 3.46 -2.31
CA LEU A 49 -6.70 4.56 -1.74
C LEU A 49 -6.97 5.63 -2.80
N GLY A 50 -5.96 6.03 -3.56
CA GLY A 50 -6.13 6.98 -4.67
C GLY A 50 -7.15 6.50 -5.71
N LEU A 51 -7.12 5.22 -6.09
CA LEU A 51 -8.10 4.63 -6.99
C LEU A 51 -9.50 4.55 -6.37
N GLY A 52 -9.61 4.12 -5.12
CA GLY A 52 -10.91 4.02 -4.43
C GLY A 52 -11.57 5.37 -4.15
N THR A 53 -10.81 6.46 -4.08
CA THR A 53 -11.37 7.82 -4.02
C THR A 53 -12.26 8.14 -5.22
N LEU A 54 -12.06 7.51 -6.39
CA LEU A 54 -12.97 7.67 -7.54
C LEU A 54 -14.39 7.17 -7.23
N LEU A 55 -14.50 6.05 -6.52
CA LEU A 55 -15.78 5.51 -6.06
C LEU A 55 -16.42 6.44 -5.01
N LEU A 56 -15.62 6.99 -4.09
CA LEU A 56 -16.11 7.99 -3.13
C LEU A 56 -16.63 9.25 -3.84
N VAL A 57 -15.88 9.77 -4.82
CA VAL A 57 -16.29 10.96 -5.59
C VAL A 57 -17.57 10.68 -6.37
N TRP A 58 -17.71 9.51 -6.99
CA TRP A 58 -18.96 9.14 -7.66
C TRP A 58 -20.14 9.08 -6.69
N TRP A 59 -19.97 8.47 -5.52
CA TRP A 59 -21.02 8.44 -4.49
C TRP A 59 -21.41 9.84 -4.01
N LEU A 60 -20.44 10.72 -3.77
CA LEU A 60 -20.68 12.12 -3.40
C LEU A 60 -21.36 12.92 -4.52
N ALA A 61 -21.01 12.68 -5.78
CA ALA A 61 -21.67 13.31 -6.91
C ALA A 61 -23.12 12.83 -7.05
N ALA A 62 -23.34 11.53 -6.87
CA ALA A 62 -24.66 10.92 -6.90
C ALA A 62 -25.56 11.42 -5.76
N SER A 63 -25.02 11.67 -4.56
CA SER A 63 -25.80 12.22 -3.44
C SER A 63 -26.24 13.67 -3.62
N ALA A 64 -25.57 14.42 -4.50
CA ALA A 64 -25.98 15.77 -4.91
C ALA A 64 -26.87 15.77 -6.17
N GLY A 65 -27.08 14.60 -6.79
CA GLY A 65 -27.86 14.41 -8.00
C GLY A 65 -29.34 14.13 -7.73
N SER A 66 -29.94 13.29 -8.58
CA SER A 66 -31.32 12.83 -8.38
C SER A 66 -31.40 11.61 -7.45
N ASP A 67 -32.60 11.31 -6.95
CA ASP A 67 -32.86 10.10 -6.17
C ASP A 67 -32.45 8.82 -6.92
N ALA A 68 -32.62 8.81 -8.25
CA ALA A 68 -32.22 7.68 -9.10
C ALA A 68 -30.69 7.51 -9.15
N ASP A 69 -29.93 8.62 -9.21
CA ASP A 69 -28.46 8.58 -9.20
C ASP A 69 -27.94 8.05 -7.87
N TYR A 70 -28.49 8.54 -6.77
CA TYR A 70 -28.13 8.08 -5.42
C TYR A 70 -28.47 6.60 -5.23
N ALA A 71 -29.67 6.17 -5.64
CA ALA A 71 -30.08 4.76 -5.57
C ALA A 71 -29.15 3.84 -6.37
N ALA A 72 -28.67 4.28 -7.55
CA ALA A 72 -27.71 3.52 -8.33
C ALA A 72 -26.35 3.37 -7.62
N ALA A 73 -25.85 4.45 -7.02
CA ALA A 73 -24.59 4.43 -6.27
C ALA A 73 -24.66 3.53 -5.03
N VAL A 74 -25.71 3.69 -4.21
CA VAL A 74 -25.92 2.86 -3.02
C VAL A 74 -26.18 1.41 -3.40
N GLY A 75 -26.94 1.15 -4.47
CA GLY A 75 -27.19 -0.21 -4.98
C GLY A 75 -25.90 -0.93 -5.41
N PHE A 76 -24.99 -0.23 -6.09
CA PHE A 76 -23.69 -0.80 -6.43
C PHE A 76 -22.81 -1.04 -5.19
N ILE A 77 -22.69 -0.05 -4.31
CA ILE A 77 -21.84 -0.15 -3.10
C ILE A 77 -22.36 -1.26 -2.17
N GLY A 78 -23.68 -1.42 -2.06
CA GLY A 78 -24.32 -2.47 -1.28
C GLY A 78 -24.29 -3.87 -1.93
N SER A 79 -23.87 -3.97 -3.19
CA SER A 79 -23.71 -5.28 -3.85
C SER A 79 -22.55 -6.07 -3.22
N PRO A 80 -22.50 -7.41 -3.38
CA PRO A 80 -21.38 -8.21 -2.87
C PRO A 80 -20.00 -7.73 -3.33
N LEU A 81 -19.89 -7.29 -4.59
CA LEU A 81 -18.66 -6.70 -5.11
C LEU A 81 -18.36 -5.34 -4.48
N GLY A 82 -19.37 -4.48 -4.35
CA GLY A 82 -19.24 -3.17 -3.72
C GLY A 82 -18.77 -3.28 -2.27
N LEU A 83 -19.34 -4.19 -1.49
CA LEU A 83 -18.93 -4.46 -0.12
C LEU A 83 -17.51 -5.02 -0.04
N LEU A 84 -17.12 -5.92 -0.95
CA LEU A 84 -15.74 -6.42 -1.01
C LEU A 84 -14.75 -5.28 -1.28
N LEU A 85 -15.07 -4.38 -2.22
CA LEU A 85 -14.25 -3.21 -2.53
C LEU A 85 -14.20 -2.24 -1.35
N LEU A 86 -15.34 -1.98 -0.69
CA LEU A 86 -15.42 -1.14 0.49
C LEU A 86 -14.62 -1.74 1.67
N PHE A 87 -14.65 -3.05 1.84
CA PHE A 87 -13.85 -3.76 2.86
C PHE A 87 -12.36 -3.57 2.58
N GLY A 88 -11.94 -3.86 1.35
CA GLY A 88 -10.55 -3.68 0.94
C GLY A 88 -10.08 -2.23 1.09
N TRP A 89 -10.93 -1.27 0.73
CA TRP A 89 -10.61 0.16 0.81
C TRP A 89 -10.55 0.67 2.25
N THR A 90 -11.46 0.23 3.13
CA THR A 90 -11.40 0.55 4.57
C THR A 90 -10.19 -0.07 5.25
N ALA A 91 -9.87 -1.35 4.97
CA ALA A 91 -8.66 -1.99 5.47
C ALA A 91 -7.39 -1.28 4.99
N ALA A 92 -7.34 -0.88 3.71
CA ALA A 92 -6.25 -0.11 3.15
C ALA A 92 -6.10 1.26 3.82
N LEU A 93 -7.22 1.95 4.11
CA LEU A 93 -7.23 3.25 4.78
C LEU A 93 -6.63 3.16 6.17
N VAL A 94 -7.11 2.21 6.98
CA VAL A 94 -6.63 2.00 8.35
C VAL A 94 -5.15 1.65 8.34
N TYR A 95 -4.74 0.69 7.49
CA TYR A 95 -3.34 0.31 7.37
C TYR A 95 -2.45 1.48 6.97
N HIS A 96 -2.84 2.22 5.92
CA HIS A 96 -2.05 3.31 5.39
C HIS A 96 -1.92 4.44 6.41
N PHE A 97 -2.98 4.73 7.15
CA PHE A 97 -2.98 5.72 8.23
C PHE A 97 -2.05 5.32 9.39
N LEU A 98 -2.20 4.10 9.93
CA LEU A 98 -1.37 3.63 11.05
C LEU A 98 0.11 3.52 10.66
N ASN A 99 0.39 2.98 9.47
CA ASN A 99 1.78 2.91 8.99
C ASN A 99 2.31 4.30 8.61
N GLY A 100 1.43 5.23 8.17
CA GLY A 100 1.76 6.63 7.95
C GLY A 100 2.19 7.35 9.23
N ILE A 101 1.49 7.14 10.34
CA ILE A 101 1.91 7.64 11.67
C ILE A 101 3.30 7.09 12.02
N ARG A 102 3.55 5.81 11.77
CA ARG A 102 4.87 5.19 11.97
C ARG A 102 5.94 5.83 11.09
N HIS A 103 5.63 6.18 9.83
CA HIS A 103 6.54 6.92 8.96
C HIS A 103 6.82 8.33 9.49
N LEU A 104 5.79 9.08 9.92
CA LEU A 104 5.97 10.40 10.51
C LEU A 104 6.82 10.36 11.80
N ALA A 105 6.70 9.30 12.61
CA ALA A 105 7.57 9.10 13.76
C ALA A 105 9.03 8.88 13.35
N TRP A 106 9.28 8.15 12.25
CA TRP A 106 10.63 8.03 11.68
C TRP A 106 11.15 9.37 11.15
N ASP A 107 10.31 10.16 10.49
CA ASP A 107 10.68 11.49 10.00
C ASP A 107 11.03 12.45 11.16
N ALA A 108 10.39 12.28 12.32
CA ALA A 108 10.69 12.99 13.56
C ALA A 108 11.92 12.45 14.31
N GLY A 109 12.54 11.38 13.81
CA GLY A 109 13.77 10.83 14.35
C GLY A 109 13.61 9.67 15.36
N TRP A 110 12.42 9.08 15.50
CA TRP A 110 12.12 8.09 16.55
C TRP A 110 12.10 6.65 16.04
N GLY A 111 12.52 5.68 16.87
CA GLY A 111 12.25 4.25 16.63
C GLY A 111 13.02 3.59 15.48
N PHE A 112 14.27 3.99 15.27
CA PHE A 112 15.17 3.41 14.26
C PHE A 112 15.88 2.12 14.71
N ASP A 113 15.92 1.82 16.00
CA ASP A 113 16.48 0.55 16.46
C ASP A 113 15.62 -0.62 16.00
N LEU A 114 16.27 -1.76 15.73
CA LEU A 114 15.60 -2.93 15.16
C LEU A 114 14.44 -3.44 16.05
N PRO A 115 14.60 -3.62 17.38
CA PRO A 115 13.50 -4.03 18.24
C PRO A 115 12.26 -3.14 18.11
N THR A 116 12.43 -1.82 18.19
CA THR A 116 11.34 -0.85 18.07
C THR A 116 10.73 -0.86 16.68
N ALA A 117 11.54 -0.91 15.62
CA ALA A 117 11.05 -0.96 14.24
C ALA A 117 10.20 -2.21 13.95
N HIS A 118 10.57 -3.36 14.54
CA HIS A 118 9.78 -4.60 14.47
C HIS A 118 8.51 -4.55 15.33
N ALA A 119 8.59 -4.01 16.55
CA ALA A 119 7.45 -3.88 17.44
C ALA A 119 6.38 -2.94 16.86
N SER A 120 6.78 -1.75 16.40
CA SER A 120 5.87 -0.80 15.76
C SER A 120 5.25 -1.37 14.49
N GLY A 121 6.00 -2.16 13.70
CA GLY A 121 5.46 -2.87 12.54
C GLY A 121 4.37 -3.89 12.89
N ARG A 122 4.56 -4.67 13.97
CA ARG A 122 3.53 -5.60 14.46
C ARG A 122 2.30 -4.86 15.01
N MET A 123 2.50 -3.75 15.71
CA MET A 123 1.41 -2.90 16.20
C MET A 123 0.55 -2.37 15.06
N VAL A 124 1.16 -1.93 13.95
CA VAL A 124 0.43 -1.52 12.74
C VAL A 124 -0.47 -2.65 12.23
N LEU A 125 0.05 -3.88 12.14
CA LEU A 125 -0.75 -5.02 11.65
C LEU A 125 -1.92 -5.37 12.58
N VAL A 126 -1.66 -5.48 13.89
CA VAL A 126 -2.69 -5.78 14.88
C VAL A 126 -3.73 -4.68 14.93
N GLY A 127 -3.30 -3.41 14.96
CA GLY A 127 -4.18 -2.25 14.95
C GLY A 127 -5.02 -2.19 13.68
N THR A 128 -4.44 -2.51 12.52
CA THR A 128 -5.17 -2.58 11.25
C THR A 128 -6.29 -3.59 11.32
N ALA A 129 -5.98 -4.81 11.76
CA ALA A 129 -6.98 -5.87 11.88
C ALA A 129 -8.09 -5.48 12.88
N ALA A 130 -7.71 -5.02 14.08
CA ALA A 130 -8.66 -4.67 15.13
C ALA A 130 -9.60 -3.52 14.73
N LEU A 131 -9.05 -2.43 14.20
CA LEU A 131 -9.86 -1.27 13.81
C LEU A 131 -10.73 -1.57 12.58
N THR A 132 -10.23 -2.30 11.60
CA THR A 132 -11.04 -2.69 10.43
C THR A 132 -12.22 -3.56 10.86
N VAL A 133 -11.98 -4.58 11.70
CA VAL A 133 -13.05 -5.43 12.24
C VAL A 133 -14.05 -4.61 13.04
N LEU A 134 -13.59 -3.70 13.90
CA LEU A 134 -14.46 -2.83 14.67
C LEU A 134 -15.35 -1.95 13.78
N VAL A 135 -14.78 -1.31 12.75
CA VAL A 135 -15.53 -0.50 11.78
C VAL A 135 -16.63 -1.33 11.12
N TRP A 136 -16.32 -2.57 10.73
CA TRP A 136 -17.29 -3.44 10.07
C TRP A 136 -18.36 -3.98 11.01
N ILE A 137 -18.01 -4.32 12.26
CA ILE A 137 -18.99 -4.71 13.28
C ILE A 137 -19.96 -3.55 13.52
N ILE A 138 -19.46 -2.35 13.75
CA ILE A 138 -20.29 -1.16 13.97
C ILE A 138 -21.14 -0.90 12.72
N GLY A 139 -20.54 -0.95 11.53
CA GLY A 139 -21.23 -0.78 10.27
C GLY A 139 -22.40 -1.75 10.13
N LEU A 140 -22.20 -3.04 10.38
CA LEU A 140 -23.25 -4.06 10.29
C LEU A 140 -24.34 -3.94 11.39
N ILE A 141 -24.01 -3.35 12.55
CA ILE A 141 -25.00 -3.10 13.62
C ILE A 141 -25.87 -1.89 13.31
N VAL A 142 -25.29 -0.86 12.69
CA VAL A 142 -25.95 0.42 12.41
C VAL A 142 -26.69 0.41 11.06
N TRP A 143 -26.31 -0.49 10.16
CA TRP A 143 -26.91 -0.63 8.83
C TRP A 143 -28.38 -1.08 8.92
#